data_AF-A0A7J8WDW5-F1
#
_entry.id   AF-A0A7J8WDW5-F1
#
_cell.length_a   1.000
_cell.length_b   1.000
_cell.length_c   1.000
_cell.angle_alpha   90.00
_cell.angle_beta   90.00
_cell.angle_gamma   90.00
#
_symmetry.space_group_name_H-M   'P 1'
#
loop_
_entity.id
_entity.type
_entity.pdbx_description
1 polymer ?
#
loop_
_entity_poly.entity_id
_entity_poly.type
_entity_poly.pdbx_seq_one_letter_code
_entity_poly.pdbx_strand_id
1 'polypeptide(L)'
;MTGGGVDRSVECTGSIQAMISAFECVHDGWGVAVLVGVPNKDDAFKTHPVNLLNEKTVKGTFFGNYKPRSDIPAVVEKYMNKELELDKFITHTVPFSEINKAFELMLAGEGLRCGWGVAVLVGVPNKDDEFKTHPVNLLNEKTLKGTFFGNYKPRSDIPAVVEKYMNKELELDKFITHTVPFSEINKAFELMLAGEGLRCVIRMDA
;
A
#
# COMPACT_ATOMS: atom_id res chain seq x y z
N MET A 1 9.53 -38.47 -2.08
CA MET A 1 8.30 -38.19 -1.32
C MET A 1 7.03 -38.06 -2.19
N THR A 2 7.08 -38.04 -3.52
CA THR A 2 5.86 -38.02 -4.36
C THR A 2 5.78 -39.07 -5.48
N GLY A 3 6.87 -39.79 -5.77
CA GLY A 3 6.84 -40.91 -6.73
C GLY A 3 6.55 -40.53 -8.19
N GLY A 4 6.61 -39.26 -8.56
CA GLY A 4 6.29 -38.77 -9.92
C GLY A 4 6.13 -37.25 -10.04
N GLY A 5 5.99 -36.54 -8.93
CA GLY A 5 5.79 -35.08 -8.90
C GLY A 5 4.51 -34.72 -8.13
N VAL A 6 4.27 -33.44 -7.91
CA VAL A 6 3.03 -32.95 -7.27
C VAL A 6 1.97 -32.62 -8.31
N ASP A 7 0.69 -32.77 -7.97
CA ASP A 7 -0.39 -32.37 -8.88
C ASP A 7 -0.37 -30.86 -9.13
N ARG A 8 -0.09 -30.09 -8.09
CA ARG A 8 -0.06 -28.62 -8.12
C ARG A 8 1.15 -28.10 -7.36
N SER A 9 1.84 -27.14 -7.94
CA SER A 9 2.86 -26.34 -7.26
C SER A 9 2.49 -24.86 -7.35
N VAL A 10 2.89 -24.09 -6.34
CA VAL A 10 2.68 -22.64 -6.31
C VAL A 10 3.99 -21.97 -5.90
N GLU A 11 4.47 -21.04 -6.72
CA GLU A 11 5.69 -20.28 -6.44
C GLU A 11 5.33 -18.85 -6.04
N CYS A 12 5.79 -18.43 -4.86
CA CYS A 12 5.41 -17.15 -4.24
C CYS A 12 6.61 -16.26 -3.84
N THR A 13 7.84 -16.60 -4.25
CA THR A 13 9.06 -15.87 -3.86
C THR A 13 9.52 -14.89 -4.94
N GLY A 14 9.24 -15.19 -6.22
CA GLY A 14 9.76 -14.40 -7.35
C GLY A 14 11.15 -14.86 -7.83
N SER A 15 11.77 -15.84 -7.18
CA SER A 15 13.04 -16.40 -7.62
C SER A 15 12.88 -17.23 -8.89
N ILE A 16 13.62 -16.90 -9.94
CA ILE A 16 13.55 -17.63 -11.21
C ILE A 16 13.90 -19.13 -11.07
N GLN A 17 14.85 -19.45 -10.19
CA GLN A 17 15.22 -20.84 -9.92
C GLN A 17 14.10 -21.60 -9.19
N ALA A 18 13.41 -20.92 -8.28
CA ALA A 18 12.24 -21.49 -7.61
C ALA A 18 11.07 -21.68 -8.57
N MET A 19 10.86 -20.75 -9.52
CA MET A 19 9.82 -20.87 -10.56
C MET A 19 10.06 -22.08 -11.46
N ILE A 20 11.30 -22.27 -11.93
CA ILE A 20 11.66 -23.43 -12.75
C ILE A 20 11.47 -24.71 -11.94
N SER A 21 11.97 -24.74 -10.70
CA SER A 21 11.81 -25.89 -9.80
C SER A 21 10.34 -26.23 -9.55
N ALA A 22 9.49 -25.22 -9.36
CA ALA A 22 8.06 -25.40 -9.18
C ALA A 22 7.40 -26.01 -10.43
N PHE A 23 7.84 -25.62 -11.63
CA PHE A 23 7.34 -26.22 -12.87
C PHE A 23 7.87 -27.63 -13.11
N GLU A 24 9.13 -27.90 -12.81
CA GLU A 24 9.73 -29.21 -13.08
C GLU A 24 9.26 -30.28 -12.09
N CYS A 25 8.90 -29.88 -10.87
CA CYS A 25 8.46 -30.80 -9.81
C CYS A 25 6.99 -31.23 -9.91
N VAL A 26 6.19 -30.67 -10.83
CA VAL A 26 4.81 -31.13 -11.03
C VAL A 26 4.77 -32.43 -11.80
N HIS A 27 3.71 -33.21 -11.60
CA HIS A 27 3.54 -34.53 -12.18
C HIS A 27 3.42 -34.46 -13.72
N ASP A 28 4.09 -35.38 -14.41
CA ASP A 28 3.95 -35.57 -15.86
C ASP A 28 2.51 -36.00 -16.19
N GLY A 29 1.88 -35.45 -17.23
CA GLY A 29 0.50 -35.77 -17.64
C GLY A 29 -0.53 -34.72 -17.22
N TRP A 30 -0.54 -34.29 -15.95
CA TRP A 30 -1.60 -33.41 -15.44
C TRP A 30 -1.15 -32.34 -14.43
N GLY A 31 0.15 -32.26 -14.16
CA GLY A 31 0.74 -31.32 -13.22
C GLY A 31 0.51 -29.86 -13.63
N VAL A 32 0.20 -28.99 -12.68
CA VAL A 32 0.05 -27.54 -12.93
C VAL A 32 0.87 -26.73 -11.94
N ALA A 33 1.79 -25.92 -12.46
CA ALA A 33 2.53 -24.94 -11.68
C ALA A 33 1.90 -23.55 -11.83
N VAL A 34 1.65 -22.88 -10.70
CA VAL A 34 1.13 -21.51 -10.66
C VAL A 34 2.22 -20.57 -10.15
N LEU A 35 2.64 -19.64 -11.00
CA LEU A 35 3.64 -18.63 -10.66
C LEU A 35 2.93 -17.37 -10.16
N VAL A 36 3.14 -17.04 -8.89
CA VAL A 36 2.57 -15.87 -8.19
C VAL A 36 3.65 -14.82 -7.92
N GLY A 37 4.88 -15.26 -7.60
CA GLY A 37 6.01 -14.37 -7.38
C GLY A 37 6.35 -13.53 -8.62
N VAL A 38 6.90 -12.33 -8.39
CA VAL A 38 7.31 -11.42 -9.46
C VAL A 38 8.82 -11.54 -9.67
N PRO A 39 9.29 -11.97 -10.86
CA PRO A 39 10.72 -12.10 -11.14
C PRO A 39 11.35 -10.75 -11.45
N ASN A 40 12.70 -10.69 -11.51
CA ASN A 40 13.38 -9.49 -11.95
C ASN A 40 13.18 -9.28 -13.46
N LYS A 41 13.27 -8.03 -13.91
CA LYS A 41 13.04 -7.65 -15.32
C LYS A 41 13.95 -8.37 -16.32
N ASP A 42 15.14 -8.78 -15.89
CA ASP A 42 16.16 -9.40 -16.74
C ASP A 42 16.21 -10.93 -16.56
N ASP A 43 15.35 -11.49 -15.71
CA ASP A 43 15.29 -12.94 -15.47
C ASP A 43 14.66 -13.67 -16.67
N ALA A 44 15.16 -14.86 -16.96
CA ALA A 44 14.67 -15.69 -18.05
C ALA A 44 14.22 -17.06 -17.55
N PHE A 45 12.95 -17.40 -17.79
CA PHE A 45 12.41 -18.72 -17.50
C PHE A 45 12.83 -19.69 -18.60
N LYS A 46 13.60 -20.73 -18.25
CA LYS A 46 14.10 -21.73 -19.19
C LYS A 46 13.81 -23.12 -18.65
N THR A 47 13.21 -23.96 -19.48
CA THR A 47 12.88 -25.36 -19.18
C THR A 47 13.10 -26.21 -20.41
N HIS A 48 13.32 -27.51 -20.24
CA HIS A 48 13.40 -28.44 -21.38
C HIS A 48 12.03 -28.54 -22.07
N PRO A 49 11.94 -28.49 -23.43
CA PRO A 49 10.67 -28.57 -24.16
C PRO A 49 9.85 -29.83 -23.87
N VAL A 50 10.52 -30.93 -23.52
CA VAL A 50 9.87 -32.19 -23.13
C VAL A 50 8.91 -32.02 -21.94
N ASN A 51 9.17 -31.05 -21.05
CA ASN A 51 8.30 -30.81 -19.90
C ASN A 51 6.89 -30.36 -20.34
N LEU A 52 6.79 -29.60 -21.44
CA LEU A 52 5.50 -29.24 -22.04
C LEU A 52 4.87 -30.40 -22.83
N LEU A 53 5.69 -31.21 -23.50
CA LEU A 53 5.22 -32.39 -24.22
C LEU A 53 4.71 -33.49 -23.28
N ASN A 54 5.26 -33.56 -22.07
CA ASN A 54 4.77 -34.40 -20.96
C ASN A 54 3.55 -33.77 -20.28
N GLU A 55 2.80 -32.91 -20.98
CA GLU A 55 1.51 -32.35 -20.56
C GLU A 55 1.53 -31.57 -19.22
N LYS A 56 2.70 -31.10 -18.77
CA LYS A 56 2.77 -30.16 -17.65
C LYS A 56 2.24 -28.80 -18.08
N THR A 57 1.49 -28.17 -17.19
CA THR A 57 0.96 -26.82 -17.41
C THR A 57 1.64 -25.81 -16.51
N VAL A 58 2.08 -24.68 -17.07
CA VAL A 58 2.52 -23.51 -16.30
C VAL A 58 1.49 -22.38 -16.47
N LYS A 59 1.12 -21.72 -15.37
CA LYS A 59 0.21 -20.58 -15.37
C LYS A 59 0.79 -19.44 -14.56
N GLY A 60 0.73 -18.23 -15.10
CA GLY A 60 0.87 -17.03 -14.29
C GLY A 60 -0.47 -16.64 -13.67
N THR A 61 -0.42 -15.85 -12.61
CA THR A 61 -1.61 -15.20 -12.05
C THR A 61 -1.29 -13.78 -11.64
N PHE A 62 -2.22 -12.86 -11.90
CA PHE A 62 -2.19 -11.52 -11.35
C PHE A 62 -3.39 -11.39 -10.42
N PHE A 63 -3.14 -11.00 -9.17
CA PHE A 63 -4.18 -10.83 -8.16
C PHE A 63 -5.04 -12.10 -7.92
N GLY A 64 -4.46 -13.30 -8.06
CA GLY A 64 -5.20 -14.55 -7.92
C GLY A 64 -6.22 -14.81 -9.03
N ASN A 65 -6.16 -14.05 -10.14
CA ASN A 65 -7.17 -13.98 -11.19
C ASN A 65 -8.55 -13.48 -10.70
N TYR A 66 -8.58 -12.79 -9.57
CA TYR A 66 -9.78 -12.12 -9.09
C TYR A 66 -10.05 -10.86 -9.90
N LYS A 67 -11.33 -10.61 -10.19
CA LYS A 67 -11.85 -9.34 -10.69
C LYS A 67 -12.22 -8.48 -9.48
N PRO A 68 -11.47 -7.41 -9.16
CA PRO A 68 -11.62 -6.72 -7.88
C PRO A 68 -13.04 -6.27 -7.54
N ARG A 69 -13.78 -5.74 -8.53
CA ARG A 69 -15.13 -5.20 -8.30
C ARG A 69 -16.18 -6.28 -8.05
N SER A 70 -16.07 -7.42 -8.71
CA SER A 70 -17.08 -8.48 -8.61
C SER A 70 -16.73 -9.52 -7.55
N ASP A 71 -15.45 -9.81 -7.35
CA ASP A 71 -15.06 -11.02 -6.62
C ASP A 71 -14.59 -10.71 -5.18
N ILE A 72 -14.00 -9.53 -4.94
CA ILE A 72 -13.56 -9.14 -3.58
C ILE A 72 -14.71 -9.05 -2.59
N PRO A 73 -15.91 -8.55 -2.93
CA PRO A 73 -17.05 -8.59 -2.01
C PRO A 73 -17.33 -10.00 -1.47
N ALA A 74 -17.24 -11.03 -2.31
CA ALA A 74 -17.42 -12.42 -1.89
C ALA A 74 -16.26 -12.92 -1.00
N VAL A 75 -15.03 -12.50 -1.26
CA VAL A 75 -13.88 -12.83 -0.37
C VAL A 75 -14.05 -12.19 1.00
N VAL A 76 -14.53 -10.94 1.07
CA VAL A 76 -14.84 -10.26 2.33
C VAL A 76 -15.96 -10.98 3.07
N GLU A 77 -17.02 -11.40 2.39
CA GLU A 77 -18.10 -12.18 2.98
C GLU A 77 -17.59 -13.48 3.62
N LYS A 78 -16.72 -14.22 2.92
CA LYS A 78 -16.07 -15.42 3.48
C LYS A 78 -15.25 -15.13 4.73
N TYR A 79 -14.52 -14.01 4.76
CA TYR A 79 -13.80 -13.58 5.96
C TYR A 79 -14.78 -13.25 7.11
N MET A 80 -15.85 -12.51 6.84
CA MET A 80 -16.87 -12.19 7.85
C MET A 80 -17.59 -13.43 8.38
N ASN A 81 -17.78 -14.45 7.53
CA ASN A 81 -18.33 -15.75 7.88
C ASN A 81 -17.31 -16.68 8.56
N LYS A 82 -16.08 -16.22 8.81
CA LYS A 82 -14.97 -16.98 9.41
C LYS A 82 -14.56 -18.22 8.60
N GLU A 83 -14.85 -18.24 7.30
CA GLU A 83 -14.35 -19.25 6.37
C GLU A 83 -12.87 -19.00 6.01
N LEU A 84 -12.38 -17.78 6.20
CA LEU A 84 -10.99 -17.38 5.98
C LEU A 84 -10.37 -16.82 7.26
N GLU A 85 -9.26 -17.40 7.71
CA GLU A 85 -8.52 -16.95 8.89
C GLU A 85 -7.47 -15.89 8.52
N LEU A 86 -7.89 -14.65 8.29
CA LEU A 86 -6.97 -13.58 7.86
C LEU A 86 -6.17 -12.97 9.01
N ASP A 87 -6.69 -13.02 10.24
CA ASP A 87 -6.06 -12.37 11.40
C ASP A 87 -4.68 -12.95 11.72
N LYS A 88 -4.46 -14.24 11.45
CA LYS A 88 -3.17 -14.92 11.66
C LYS A 88 -2.03 -14.33 10.82
N PHE A 89 -2.35 -13.62 9.73
CA PHE A 89 -1.34 -12.99 8.88
C PHE A 89 -0.93 -11.58 9.36
N ILE A 90 -1.61 -11.01 10.36
CA ILE A 90 -1.25 -9.73 10.98
C ILE A 90 -0.36 -10.02 12.19
N THR A 91 0.96 -10.05 12.00
CA THR A 91 1.90 -10.35 13.10
C THR A 91 2.27 -9.13 13.93
N HIS A 92 2.25 -7.94 13.33
CA HIS A 92 2.59 -6.69 13.99
C HIS A 92 1.60 -5.60 13.60
N THR A 93 1.25 -4.75 14.57
CA THR A 93 0.49 -3.53 14.33
C THR A 93 1.30 -2.37 14.90
N VAL A 94 1.65 -1.42 14.06
CA VAL A 94 2.40 -0.22 14.45
C VAL A 94 1.62 1.03 14.06
N PRO A 95 1.68 2.10 14.87
CA PRO A 95 1.07 3.37 14.48
C PRO A 95 1.82 3.95 13.27
N PHE A 96 1.12 4.76 12.48
CA PHE A 96 1.72 5.38 11.28
C PHE A 96 2.96 6.24 11.58
N SER A 97 3.03 6.86 12.77
CA SER A 97 4.20 7.60 13.24
C SER A 97 5.47 6.75 13.30
N GLU A 98 5.33 5.42 13.39
CA GLU A 98 6.42 4.45 13.45
C GLU A 98 6.58 3.69 12.12
N ILE A 99 6.18 4.28 10.98
CA ILE A 99 6.28 3.61 9.67
C ILE A 99 7.68 3.06 9.37
N ASN A 100 8.75 3.73 9.79
CA ASN A 100 10.12 3.26 9.61
C ASN A 100 10.39 1.95 10.38
N LYS A 101 9.83 1.78 11.58
CA LYS A 101 9.86 0.52 12.33
C LYS A 101 9.19 -0.61 11.53
N ALA A 102 8.08 -0.31 10.84
CA ALA A 102 7.41 -1.28 9.97
C ALA A 102 8.32 -1.76 8.82
N PHE A 103 9.10 -0.84 8.23
CA PHE A 103 10.08 -1.18 7.19
C PHE A 103 11.25 -2.00 7.73
N GLU A 104 11.75 -1.69 8.93
CA GLU A 104 12.78 -2.49 9.60
C GLU A 104 12.30 -3.94 9.83
N LEU A 105 11.10 -4.12 10.38
CA LEU A 105 10.49 -5.44 10.60
C LEU A 105 10.30 -6.21 9.28
N MET A 106 9.93 -5.52 8.20
CA MET A 106 9.81 -6.11 6.87
C MET A 106 11.16 -6.60 6.33
N LEU A 107 12.22 -5.79 6.45
CA LEU A 107 13.56 -6.13 5.98
C LEU A 107 14.22 -7.24 6.82
N ALA A 108 13.92 -7.27 8.12
CA ALA A 108 14.37 -8.33 9.02
C ALA A 108 13.65 -9.67 8.80
N GLY A 109 12.56 -9.69 8.01
CA GLY A 109 11.73 -10.88 7.79
C GLY A 109 10.88 -11.27 9.01
N GLU A 110 10.72 -10.37 9.98
CA GLU A 110 9.98 -10.60 11.23
C GLU A 110 8.47 -10.33 11.07
N GLY A 111 8.06 -9.71 9.95
CA GLY A 111 6.67 -9.49 9.57
C GLY A 111 6.19 -10.42 8.44
N LEU A 112 5.05 -11.09 8.61
CA LEU A 112 4.38 -11.82 7.51
C LEU A 112 3.67 -10.85 6.53
N ARG A 113 3.27 -9.67 6.99
CA ARG A 113 2.58 -8.65 6.19
C ARG A 113 2.92 -7.24 6.69
N CYS A 114 3.85 -6.56 6.02
CA CYS A 114 4.17 -5.14 6.23
C CYS A 114 4.10 -4.41 4.88
N GLY A 115 2.91 -4.24 4.32
CA GLY A 115 2.82 -3.72 2.95
C GLY A 115 1.42 -3.38 2.49
N TRP A 116 0.70 -2.56 3.24
CA TRP A 116 -0.57 -1.96 2.81
C TRP A 116 -0.58 -0.51 3.31
N GLY A 117 -0.82 0.46 2.42
CA GLY A 117 -0.84 1.86 2.83
C GLY A 117 -0.98 2.85 1.69
N VAL A 118 -1.75 3.92 1.94
CA VAL A 118 -1.80 5.10 1.08
C VAL A 118 -0.84 6.13 1.66
N ALA A 119 0.21 6.47 0.93
CA ALA A 119 1.06 7.61 1.23
C ALA A 119 0.39 8.86 0.62
N VAL A 120 -0.08 9.77 1.48
CA VAL A 120 -0.69 11.03 1.05
C VAL A 120 0.36 12.13 1.13
N LEU A 121 0.77 12.66 -0.02
CA LEU A 121 1.64 13.83 -0.06
C LEU A 121 0.79 15.07 0.26
N VAL A 122 1.07 15.70 1.41
CA VAL A 122 0.44 16.94 1.86
C VAL A 122 1.47 18.07 1.80
N GLY A 123 1.15 19.15 1.10
CA GLY A 123 2.02 20.31 0.94
C GLY A 123 2.33 20.63 -0.52
N VAL A 124 3.04 21.74 -0.74
CA VAL A 124 3.48 22.19 -2.06
C VAL A 124 5.00 22.00 -2.14
N PRO A 125 5.51 21.04 -2.92
CA PRO A 125 6.96 20.89 -3.12
C PRO A 125 7.52 22.08 -3.91
N ASN A 126 8.82 22.33 -3.81
CA ASN A 126 9.47 23.32 -4.66
C ASN A 126 9.43 22.86 -6.11
N LYS A 127 9.48 23.81 -7.05
CA LYS A 127 9.34 23.51 -8.49
C LYS A 127 10.39 22.50 -9.00
N ASP A 128 11.56 22.45 -8.36
CA ASP A 128 12.72 21.67 -8.78
C ASP A 128 12.88 20.37 -7.95
N ASP A 129 11.96 20.08 -7.04
CA ASP A 129 12.02 18.87 -6.20
C ASP A 129 11.64 17.61 -7.01
N GLU A 130 12.47 16.58 -6.94
CA GLU A 130 12.22 15.27 -7.56
C GLU A 130 11.81 14.22 -6.52
N PHE A 131 10.71 13.51 -6.79
CA PHE A 131 10.31 12.34 -6.01
C PHE A 131 10.88 11.05 -6.64
N LYS A 132 11.58 10.23 -5.85
CA LYS A 132 12.15 8.94 -6.28
C LYS A 132 11.61 7.82 -5.39
N THR A 133 11.10 6.75 -6.01
CA THR A 133 10.67 5.54 -5.30
C THR A 133 11.03 4.30 -6.11
N HIS A 134 11.29 3.19 -5.41
CA HIS A 134 11.53 1.91 -6.06
C HIS A 134 10.22 1.39 -6.69
N PRO A 135 10.20 0.96 -7.97
CA PRO A 135 8.98 0.51 -8.65
C PRO A 135 8.21 -0.61 -7.93
N VAL A 136 8.93 -1.48 -7.20
CA VAL A 136 8.34 -2.56 -6.38
C VAL A 136 7.35 -2.02 -5.33
N ASN A 137 7.47 -0.77 -4.90
CA ASN A 137 6.54 -0.17 -3.95
C ASN A 137 5.12 -0.07 -4.54
N LEU A 138 4.98 0.22 -5.84
CA LEU A 138 3.67 0.29 -6.51
C LEU A 138 3.13 -1.11 -6.84
N LEU A 139 4.01 -2.08 -7.09
CA LEU A 139 3.62 -3.49 -7.30
C LEU A 139 3.11 -4.14 -6.01
N ASN A 140 3.60 -3.70 -4.86
CA ASN A 140 3.12 -4.10 -3.52
C ASN A 140 1.87 -3.30 -3.07
N GLU A 141 1.05 -2.86 -4.03
CA GLU A 141 -0.21 -2.13 -3.81
C GLU A 141 -0.10 -0.85 -2.94
N LYS A 142 1.10 -0.25 -2.79
CA LYS A 142 1.22 1.06 -2.15
C LYS A 142 0.70 2.12 -3.12
N THR A 143 -0.22 2.94 -2.63
CA THR A 143 -0.78 4.04 -3.39
C THR A 143 -0.11 5.33 -2.98
N LEU A 144 0.54 6.03 -3.93
CA LEU A 144 0.95 7.41 -3.73
C LEU A 144 -0.16 8.33 -4.24
N LYS A 145 -0.70 9.17 -3.36
CA LYS A 145 -1.76 10.11 -3.71
C LYS A 145 -1.38 11.52 -3.30
N GLY A 146 -1.34 12.43 -4.26
CA GLY A 146 -1.30 13.86 -3.97
C GLY A 146 -2.63 14.32 -3.39
N THR A 147 -2.60 15.30 -2.48
CA THR A 147 -3.80 16.00 -2.07
C THR A 147 -3.56 17.51 -2.06
N PHE A 148 -4.47 18.24 -2.67
CA PHE A 148 -4.58 19.67 -2.51
C PHE A 148 -5.79 19.94 -1.62
N PHE A 149 -5.59 20.54 -0.46
CA PHE A 149 -6.64 20.78 0.55
C PHE A 149 -7.45 19.53 0.94
N GLY A 150 -6.81 18.39 1.18
CA GLY A 150 -7.51 17.17 1.60
C GLY A 150 -8.40 16.53 0.52
N ASN A 151 -8.35 17.01 -0.73
CA ASN A 151 -9.27 16.66 -1.83
C ASN A 151 -10.74 17.02 -1.54
N TYR A 152 -10.99 17.98 -0.66
CA TYR A 152 -12.34 18.47 -0.40
C TYR A 152 -12.91 19.17 -1.62
N LYS A 153 -14.16 18.87 -1.93
CA LYS A 153 -15.01 19.67 -2.82
C LYS A 153 -15.65 20.77 -1.97
N PRO A 154 -15.25 22.06 -2.14
CA PRO A 154 -15.64 23.12 -1.21
C PRO A 154 -17.14 23.23 -0.95
N ARG A 155 -17.95 23.08 -2.02
CA ARG A 155 -19.42 23.24 -1.92
C ARG A 155 -20.11 22.07 -1.21
N SER A 156 -19.63 20.85 -1.39
CA SER A 156 -20.30 19.67 -0.83
C SER A 156 -19.74 19.26 0.52
N ASP A 157 -18.46 19.49 0.76
CA ASP A 157 -17.77 18.86 1.88
C ASP A 157 -17.53 19.81 3.06
N ILE A 158 -17.37 21.13 2.81
CA ILE A 158 -17.17 22.12 3.88
C ILE A 158 -18.34 22.16 4.85
N PRO A 159 -19.64 22.11 4.44
CA PRO A 159 -20.74 22.14 5.39
C PRO A 159 -20.66 21.03 6.44
N ALA A 160 -20.32 19.80 6.03
CA ALA A 160 -20.16 18.66 6.93
C ALA A 160 -18.93 18.82 7.86
N VAL A 161 -17.82 19.39 7.35
CA VAL A 161 -16.64 19.67 8.19
C VAL A 161 -16.95 20.73 9.25
N VAL A 162 -17.71 21.77 8.89
CA VAL A 162 -18.16 22.81 9.83
C VAL A 162 -19.08 22.21 10.88
N GLU A 163 -20.05 21.39 10.48
CA GLU A 163 -20.97 20.70 11.41
C GLU A 163 -20.20 19.86 12.44
N LYS A 164 -19.22 19.06 11.99
CA LYS A 164 -18.35 18.29 12.88
C LYS A 164 -17.55 19.16 13.85
N TYR A 165 -17.05 20.30 13.39
CA TYR A 165 -16.39 21.26 14.28
C TYR A 165 -17.36 21.83 15.32
N MET A 166 -18.56 22.26 14.91
CA MET A 166 -19.59 22.78 15.81
C MET A 166 -20.05 21.74 16.84
N ASN A 167 -20.11 20.47 16.45
CA ASN A 167 -20.42 19.34 17.32
C ASN A 167 -19.24 18.90 18.20
N LYS A 168 -18.10 19.60 18.12
CA LYS A 168 -16.84 19.28 18.84
C LYS A 168 -16.25 17.91 18.48
N GLU A 169 -16.61 17.35 17.34
CA GLU A 169 -15.98 16.15 16.78
C GLU A 169 -14.61 16.45 16.17
N LEU A 170 -14.34 17.73 15.85
CA LEU A 170 -13.04 18.22 15.37
C LEU A 170 -12.48 19.28 16.32
N GLU A 171 -11.39 18.98 17.01
CA GLU A 171 -10.72 19.90 17.94
C GLU A 171 -9.78 20.88 17.20
N LEU A 172 -10.33 21.66 16.26
CA LEU A 172 -9.54 22.54 15.38
C LEU A 172 -8.79 23.64 16.12
N ASP A 173 -9.32 24.09 17.26
CA ASP A 173 -8.72 25.17 18.06
C ASP A 173 -7.34 24.79 18.61
N LYS A 174 -7.11 23.50 18.90
CA LYS A 174 -5.81 23.01 19.37
C LYS A 174 -4.69 23.19 18.35
N PHE A 175 -5.05 23.34 17.07
CA PHE A 175 -4.08 23.54 16.00
C PHE A 175 -3.72 25.01 15.81
N ILE A 176 -4.44 25.95 16.45
CA ILE A 176 -4.11 27.38 16.41
C ILE A 176 -2.91 27.63 17.32
N THR A 177 -1.74 27.71 16.72
CA THR A 177 -0.49 28.00 17.45
C THR A 177 -0.34 29.47 17.80
N HIS A 178 -0.83 30.35 16.93
CA HIS A 178 -0.65 31.79 17.07
C HIS A 178 -1.92 32.51 16.64
N THR A 179 -2.23 33.60 17.35
CA THR A 179 -3.26 34.56 16.93
C THR A 179 -2.62 35.93 16.96
N VAL A 180 -2.63 36.62 15.82
CA VAL A 180 -2.07 37.97 15.70
C VAL A 180 -3.13 38.93 15.19
N PRO A 181 -3.12 40.19 15.63
CA PRO A 181 -3.95 41.23 15.02
C PRO A 181 -3.45 41.53 13.60
N PHE A 182 -4.34 42.05 12.75
CA PHE A 182 -3.97 42.43 11.37
C PHE A 182 -2.79 43.43 11.30
N SER A 183 -2.65 44.29 12.31
CA SER A 183 -1.52 45.23 12.45
C SER A 183 -0.15 44.53 12.55
N GLU A 184 -0.11 43.29 13.02
CA GLU A 184 1.10 42.46 13.15
C GLU A 184 1.21 41.39 12.05
N ILE A 185 0.59 41.60 10.89
CA ILE A 185 0.58 40.59 9.80
C ILE A 185 1.99 40.15 9.37
N ASN A 186 2.98 41.04 9.39
CA ASN A 186 4.36 40.70 9.02
C ASN A 186 4.98 39.67 9.98
N LYS A 187 4.64 39.74 11.27
CA LYS A 187 5.06 38.76 12.27
C LYS A 187 4.46 37.38 12.00
N ALA A 188 3.23 37.31 11.49
CA ALA A 188 2.66 36.04 11.03
C ALA A 188 3.44 35.45 9.84
N PHE A 189 3.88 36.27 8.89
CA PHE A 189 4.73 35.82 7.79
C PHE A 189 6.11 35.35 8.27
N GLU A 190 6.72 36.05 9.23
CA GLU A 190 7.99 35.64 9.85
C GLU A 190 7.86 34.28 10.54
N LEU A 191 6.82 34.08 11.36
CA LEU A 191 6.53 32.80 12.02
C LEU A 191 6.30 31.66 11.02
N MET A 192 5.67 31.95 9.88
CA MET A 192 5.46 30.98 8.81
C MET A 192 6.79 30.59 8.14
N LEU A 193 7.63 31.58 7.78
CA LEU A 193 8.92 31.34 7.14
C LEU A 193 9.92 30.64 8.07
N ALA A 194 9.87 30.93 9.36
CA ALA A 194 10.67 30.27 10.39
C ALA A 194 10.18 28.84 10.70
N GLY A 195 8.98 28.46 10.24
CA GLY A 195 8.36 27.16 10.56
C GLY A 195 7.86 27.05 12.01
N GLU A 196 7.77 28.16 12.73
CA GLU A 196 7.34 28.22 14.14
C GLU A 196 5.82 28.32 14.30
N GLY A 197 5.09 28.63 13.21
CA GLY A 197 3.63 28.65 13.18
C GLY A 197 3.04 27.47 12.40
N LEU A 198 2.38 26.52 13.07
CA LEU A 198 1.59 25.48 12.39
C LEU A 198 0.29 26.05 11.80
N ARG A 199 -0.42 26.87 12.59
CA ARG A 199 -1.60 27.62 12.14
C ARG A 199 -1.62 28.96 12.86
N CYS A 200 -1.57 30.04 12.08
CA CYS A 200 -1.67 31.41 12.56
C CYS A 200 -3.01 32.01 12.14
N VAL A 201 -3.80 32.49 13.10
CA VAL A 201 -5.07 33.17 12.82
C VAL A 201 -4.83 34.68 12.86
N ILE A 202 -5.13 35.34 11.74
CA ILE A 202 -5.13 36.80 11.69
C ILE A 202 -6.50 37.26 12.17
N ARG A 203 -6.53 37.97 13.29
CA ARG A 203 -7.73 38.68 13.72
C ARG A 203 -7.86 39.97 12.92
N MET A 204 -8.93 40.01 12.14
CA MET A 204 -9.42 41.24 11.54
C MET A 204 -10.16 41.96 12.66
N ASP A 205 -9.44 42.71 13.49
CA ASP A 205 -10.06 43.57 14.47
C ASP A 205 -10.95 44.59 13.72
N ALA A 206 -12.16 44.81 14.22
CA ALA A 206 -13.08 45.81 13.67
C ALA A 206 -12.68 47.23 14.10
#